data_AF-A0AAW6Y195-F1
#
_entry.id   AF-A0AAW6Y195-F1
#
_cell.length_a   1.000
_cell.length_b   1.000
_cell.length_c   1.000
_cell.angle_alpha   90.00
_cell.angle_beta   90.00
_cell.angle_gamma   90.00
#
_symmetry.space_group_name_H-M   'P 1'
#
loop_
_entity.id
_entity.type
_entity.pdbx_description
1 polymer ?
#
loop_
_entity_poly.entity_id
_entity_poly.type
_entity_poly.pdbx_seq_one_letter_code
_entity_poly.pdbx_strand_id
1 'polypeptide(L)'
;KIAREKNLDGFSAFKEALKLVKGSYAFLLVDNTEPDHVFIAKNKSPMMLGLGDGFNIIASDAISVLDQTKTFVDLQDGDVGDITKDSYTIETVDG
;
A
#
# COMPACT_ATOMS: atom_id res chain seq x y z
N LYS A 1 -2.47 8.69 16.97
CA LYS A 1 -1.77 9.82 17.62
C LYS A 1 -1.25 10.80 16.57
N ILE A 2 -0.35 10.37 15.67
CA ILE A 2 0.19 11.19 14.56
C ILE A 2 -0.89 11.91 13.74
N ALA A 3 -1.89 11.18 13.22
CA ALA A 3 -2.98 11.76 12.41
C ALA A 3 -3.70 12.92 13.11
N ARG A 4 -4.05 12.76 14.40
CA ARG A 4 -4.78 13.76 15.20
C ARG A 4 -3.89 14.94 15.60
N GLU A 5 -2.65 14.69 16.01
CA GLU A 5 -1.73 15.74 16.47
C GLU A 5 -1.28 16.65 15.33
N LYS A 6 -1.16 16.10 14.11
CA LYS A 6 -0.73 16.84 12.93
C LYS A 6 -1.87 17.22 11.97
N ASN A 7 -3.12 16.85 12.29
CA ASN A 7 -4.30 17.06 11.44
C ASN A 7 -4.10 16.56 9.99
N LEU A 8 -3.72 15.29 9.86
CA LEU A 8 -3.42 14.64 8.58
C LEU A 8 -4.52 13.65 8.21
N ASP A 9 -4.74 13.47 6.90
CA ASP A 9 -5.48 12.33 6.35
C ASP A 9 -4.77 11.00 6.62
N GLY A 10 -5.47 9.88 6.33
CA GLY A 10 -4.98 8.53 6.61
C GLY A 10 -3.65 8.23 5.91
N PHE A 11 -3.54 8.58 4.63
CA PHE A 11 -2.35 8.31 3.82
C PHE A 11 -1.13 9.14 4.27
N SER A 12 -1.33 10.42 4.51
CA SER A 12 -0.31 11.34 5.02
C SER A 12 0.16 10.94 6.42
N ALA A 13 -0.76 10.53 7.29
CA ALA A 13 -0.42 10.02 8.62
C ALA A 13 0.37 8.70 8.54
N PHE A 14 0.04 7.85 7.58
CA PHE A 14 0.77 6.60 7.34
C PHE A 14 2.21 6.87 6.88
N LYS A 15 2.42 7.75 5.91
CA LYS A 15 3.76 8.19 5.49
C LYS A 15 4.60 8.73 6.65
N GLU A 16 4.01 9.56 7.50
CA GLU A 16 4.68 10.08 8.70
C GLU A 16 5.04 8.98 9.71
N ALA A 17 4.20 7.96 9.86
CA ALA A 17 4.50 6.82 10.72
C ALA A 17 5.66 5.97 10.16
N LEU A 18 5.70 5.75 8.85
CA LEU A 18 6.74 4.96 8.17
C LEU A 18 8.14 5.57 8.37
N LYS A 19 8.27 6.90 8.46
CA LYS A 19 9.54 7.58 8.77
C LYS A 19 10.16 7.17 10.12
N LEU A 20 9.36 6.62 11.03
CA LEU A 20 9.80 6.15 12.34
C LEU A 20 10.21 4.67 12.31
N VAL A 21 9.77 3.91 11.31
CA VAL A 21 10.00 2.47 11.20
C VAL A 21 11.39 2.21 10.62
N LYS A 22 12.12 1.27 11.22
CA LYS A 22 13.43 0.81 10.76
C LYS A 22 13.39 -0.69 10.51
N GLY A 23 13.97 -1.13 9.40
CA GLY A 23 14.05 -2.55 9.02
C GLY A 23 13.18 -2.89 7.82
N SER A 24 12.96 -4.18 7.59
CA SER A 24 12.15 -4.69 6.49
C SER A 24 10.67 -4.73 6.87
N TYR A 25 9.80 -4.29 5.97
CA TYR A 25 8.36 -4.31 6.18
C TYR A 25 7.57 -4.42 4.87
N ALA A 26 6.36 -4.93 5.01
CA ALA A 26 5.30 -4.94 4.01
C ALA A 26 3.98 -4.67 4.77
N PHE A 27 3.47 -3.46 4.70
CA PHE A 27 2.31 -3.03 5.50
C PHE A 27 1.10 -2.74 4.62
N LEU A 28 -0.07 -3.06 5.15
CA LEU A 28 -1.36 -2.60 4.66
C LEU A 28 -2.02 -1.80 5.78
N LEU A 29 -2.57 -0.64 5.45
CA LEU A 29 -3.39 0.16 6.33
C LEU A 29 -4.79 0.29 5.71
N VAL A 30 -5.80 -0.07 6.49
CA VAL A 30 -7.21 0.07 6.14
C VAL A 30 -7.84 0.97 7.20
N ASP A 31 -8.49 2.04 6.76
CA ASP A 31 -9.23 2.95 7.62
C ASP A 31 -10.75 2.71 7.46
N ASN A 32 -11.48 2.68 8.57
CA ASN A 32 -12.93 2.50 8.51
C ASN A 32 -13.68 3.75 8.02
N THR A 33 -13.02 4.92 8.01
CA THR A 33 -13.59 6.15 7.47
C THR A 33 -13.45 6.25 5.96
N GLU A 34 -12.49 5.51 5.37
CA GLU A 34 -12.19 5.48 3.93
C GLU A 34 -12.09 4.02 3.46
N PRO A 35 -13.18 3.23 3.54
CA PRO A 35 -13.13 1.78 3.37
C PRO A 35 -12.79 1.31 1.95
N ASP A 36 -12.90 2.19 0.96
CA ASP A 36 -12.55 1.92 -0.43
C ASP A 36 -11.05 2.05 -0.72
N HIS A 37 -10.27 2.51 0.28
CA HIS A 37 -8.84 2.74 0.19
C HIS A 37 -8.05 1.72 1.02
N VAL A 38 -7.00 1.16 0.40
CA VAL A 38 -5.99 0.37 1.07
C VAL A 38 -4.65 1.02 0.82
N PHE A 39 -4.04 1.56 1.88
CA PHE A 39 -2.70 2.12 1.76
C PHE A 39 -1.66 1.04 1.96
N ILE A 40 -0.65 1.00 1.10
CA ILE A 40 0.42 0.00 1.15
C ILE A 40 1.77 0.65 1.39
N ALA A 41 2.70 -0.08 1.99
CA ALA A 41 4.10 0.32 2.08
C ALA A 41 5.02 -0.89 2.01
N LYS A 42 6.03 -0.82 1.15
CA LYS A 42 7.01 -1.88 0.94
C LYS A 42 8.42 -1.38 1.23
N ASN A 43 9.18 -2.17 1.97
CA ASN A 43 10.62 -2.02 2.09
C ASN A 43 11.25 -3.38 2.39
N LYS A 44 11.95 -3.95 1.41
CA LYS A 44 12.68 -5.24 1.43
C LYS A 44 11.84 -6.50 1.60
N SER A 45 10.74 -6.45 2.37
CA SER A 45 9.84 -7.59 2.50
C SER A 45 9.03 -7.81 1.19
N PRO A 46 8.73 -9.05 0.81
CA PRO A 46 7.92 -9.34 -0.37
C PRO A 46 6.53 -8.71 -0.28
N MET A 47 6.13 -8.05 -1.36
CA MET A 47 4.80 -7.48 -1.57
C MET A 47 4.66 -7.24 -3.07
N MET A 48 3.47 -7.48 -3.60
CA MET A 48 3.12 -7.14 -4.98
C MET A 48 1.66 -6.71 -5.09
N LEU A 49 1.40 -5.94 -6.14
CA LEU A 49 0.08 -5.48 -6.54
C LEU A 49 -0.32 -6.21 -7.84
N GLY A 50 -1.36 -7.04 -7.77
CA GLY A 50 -2.02 -7.63 -8.92
C GLY A 50 -3.18 -6.75 -9.41
N LEU A 51 -3.30 -6.61 -10.72
CA LEU A 51 -4.34 -5.79 -11.36
C LEU A 51 -5.42 -6.66 -11.99
N GLY A 52 -6.68 -6.34 -11.74
CA GLY A 52 -7.84 -7.05 -12.29
C GLY A 52 -8.85 -6.11 -12.95
N ASP A 53 -9.91 -6.67 -13.51
CA ASP A 53 -11.04 -5.89 -14.01
C ASP A 53 -11.99 -5.58 -12.84
N GLY A 54 -12.01 -4.34 -12.40
CA GLY A 54 -12.82 -3.87 -11.26
C GLY A 54 -12.29 -4.32 -9.88
N PHE A 55 -11.04 -4.78 -9.80
CA PHE A 55 -10.37 -5.06 -8.54
C PHE A 55 -8.86 -4.86 -8.64
N ASN A 56 -8.25 -4.61 -7.48
CA ASN A 56 -6.81 -4.72 -7.26
C ASN A 56 -6.57 -5.66 -6.08
N ILE A 57 -5.47 -6.41 -6.11
CA ILE A 57 -5.13 -7.38 -5.06
C ILE A 57 -3.69 -7.19 -4.57
N ILE A 58 -3.49 -7.18 -3.25
CA ILE A 58 -2.16 -7.12 -2.63
C ILE A 58 -1.82 -8.50 -2.08
N ALA A 59 -0.65 -9.02 -2.45
CA ALA A 59 -0.19 -10.34 -2.03
C ALA A 59 1.30 -10.33 -1.66
N SER A 60 1.73 -11.34 -0.89
CA SER A 60 3.16 -11.58 -0.60
C SER A 60 3.91 -12.17 -1.79
N ASP A 61 3.21 -12.89 -2.66
CA ASP A 61 3.75 -13.59 -3.81
C ASP A 61 2.70 -13.70 -4.94
N ALA A 62 3.17 -13.96 -6.16
CA ALA A 62 2.29 -13.97 -7.34
C ALA A 62 1.48 -15.24 -7.39
N ILE A 63 2.09 -16.35 -6.97
CA ILE A 63 1.54 -17.70 -7.07
C ILE A 63 0.23 -17.79 -6.29
N SER A 64 0.13 -17.09 -5.15
CA SER A 64 -1.07 -17.06 -4.31
C SER A 64 -2.28 -16.41 -4.98
N VAL A 65 -2.11 -15.69 -6.09
CA VAL A 65 -3.17 -14.91 -6.76
C VAL A 65 -3.23 -15.11 -8.28
N LEU A 66 -2.49 -16.08 -8.82
CA LEU A 66 -2.43 -16.36 -10.27
C LEU A 66 -3.78 -16.77 -10.88
N ASP A 67 -4.69 -17.33 -10.07
CA ASP A 67 -6.05 -17.68 -10.46
C ASP A 67 -6.96 -16.45 -10.60
N GLN A 68 -6.59 -15.34 -9.96
CA GLN A 68 -7.31 -14.07 -10.03
C GLN A 68 -6.76 -13.16 -11.13
N THR A 69 -5.43 -13.04 -11.25
CA THR A 69 -4.80 -12.21 -12.29
C THR A 69 -3.40 -12.69 -12.68
N LYS A 70 -2.97 -12.29 -13.88
CA LYS A 70 -1.61 -12.50 -14.41
C LYS A 70 -0.87 -11.18 -14.65
N THR A 71 -1.49 -10.05 -14.30
CA THR A 71 -0.95 -8.71 -14.49
C THR A 71 -0.53 -8.16 -13.14
N PHE A 72 0.75 -7.78 -13.02
CA PHE A 72 1.33 -7.33 -11.76
C PHE A 72 2.10 -6.03 -11.95
N VAL A 73 2.07 -5.20 -10.91
CA VAL A 73 2.92 -4.01 -10.77
C VAL A 73 4.12 -4.38 -9.93
N ASP A 74 5.31 -4.04 -10.43
CA ASP A 74 6.56 -4.22 -9.68
C ASP A 74 6.71 -3.09 -8.66
N LEU A 75 6.67 -3.44 -7.38
CA LEU A 75 6.82 -2.50 -6.26
C LEU A 75 8.28 -2.48 -5.81
N GLN A 76 8.83 -1.30 -5.63
CA GLN A 76 10.21 -1.07 -5.20
C GLN A 76 10.31 -0.87 -3.69
N ASP A 77 11.53 -0.94 -3.17
CA ASP A 77 11.81 -0.61 -1.78
C ASP A 77 11.65 0.89 -1.54
N GLY A 78 10.82 1.24 -0.56
CA GLY A 78 10.46 2.63 -0.25
C GLY A 78 9.13 3.08 -0.84
N ASP A 79 8.50 2.24 -1.69
CA ASP A 79 7.20 2.53 -2.27
C ASP A 79 6.11 2.58 -1.20
N VAL A 80 5.26 3.58 -1.34
CA VAL A 80 3.96 3.70 -0.68
C VAL A 80 2.89 3.89 -1.73
N GLY A 81 1.68 3.43 -1.47
CA GLY A 81 0.61 3.54 -2.44
C GLY A 81 -0.77 3.68 -1.84
N ASP A 82 -1.67 4.27 -2.61
CA ASP A 82 -3.10 4.33 -2.36
C ASP A 82 -3.81 3.49 -3.42
N ILE A 83 -4.45 2.42 -2.96
CA ILE A 83 -5.06 1.40 -3.81
C ILE A 83 -6.56 1.41 -3.57
N THR A 84 -7.32 1.58 -4.65
CA THR A 84 -8.76 1.35 -4.68
C THR A 84 -9.07 0.16 -5.57
N LYS A 85 -10.35 -0.20 -5.69
CA LYS A 85 -10.77 -1.24 -6.65
C LYS A 85 -10.56 -0.84 -8.11
N ASP A 86 -10.57 0.47 -8.41
CA ASP A 86 -10.58 1.00 -9.79
C ASP A 86 -9.24 1.66 -10.18
N SER A 87 -8.39 2.01 -9.22
CA SER A 87 -7.16 2.75 -9.45
C SER A 87 -6.08 2.39 -8.44
N TYR A 88 -4.84 2.75 -8.79
CA TYR A 88 -3.72 2.73 -7.87
C TYR A 88 -2.80 3.92 -8.14
N THR A 89 -2.17 4.43 -7.09
CA THR A 89 -1.03 5.35 -7.17
C THR A 89 0.12 4.78 -6.35
N ILE A 90 1.34 4.89 -6.87
CA ILE A 90 2.56 4.54 -6.17
C ILE A 90 3.48 5.76 -6.18
N GLU A 91 4.01 6.10 -5.01
CA GLU A 91 4.96 7.19 -4.80
C GLU A 91 5.98 6.79 -3.73
N THR A 92 6.91 7.69 -3.42
CA THR A 92 7.84 7.48 -2.31
C THR A 92 7.26 8.06 -1.02
N VAL A 93 7.79 7.63 0.13
CA VAL A 93 7.40 8.18 1.45
C VAL A 93 7.54 9.72 1.52
N ASP A 94 8.40 10.30 0.69
CA ASP A 94 8.68 11.74 0.65
C ASP A 94 7.85 12.52 -0.39
N GLY A 95 7.10 11.83 -1.26
CA GLY A 95 6.41 12.41 -2.42
C GLY A 95 7.20 12.16 -3.70
#